data_AF-A0A7T0C1R8-F1
#
_entry.id   AF-A0A7T0C1R8-F1
#
_cell.length_a   1.000
_cell.length_b   1.000
_cell.length_c   1.000
_cell.angle_alpha   90.00
_cell.angle_beta   90.00
_cell.angle_gamma   90.00
#
_symmetry.space_group_name_H-M   'P 1'
#
loop_
_entity.id
_entity.type
_entity.pdbx_description
1 polymer ?
#
loop_
_entity_poly.entity_id
_entity_poly.type
_entity_poly.pdbx_seq_one_letter_code
_entity_poly.pdbx_strand_id
1 'polypeptide(L)'
;MAAPYPRDLLVFCKACGIENLHPDYHPRNFLVCNQCRDPLIEPNLNDTHKEAMCEQCSMSVLLLKDTPFEEGKSACRCGSTQLKLRPQSTIADDASKAGAFDFAEDDSAAAGDGYSWIRSDETERVDSDYNQLFDKDLGAE
;
A
#
# COMPACT_ATOMS: atom_id res chain seq x y z
N MET A 1 20.96 9.05 9.60
CA MET A 1 20.20 8.32 10.64
C MET A 1 18.94 7.79 9.98
N ALA A 2 18.54 6.54 10.25
CA ALA A 2 17.27 6.00 9.75
C ALA A 2 16.11 6.60 10.56
N ALA A 3 15.01 6.93 9.90
CA ALA A 3 13.83 7.44 10.60
C ALA A 3 13.21 6.33 11.46
N PRO A 4 12.74 6.65 12.69
CA PRO A 4 12.07 5.69 13.55
C PRO A 4 10.76 5.21 12.92
N TYR A 5 10.35 3.99 13.25
CA TYR A 5 9.05 3.44 12.89
C TYR A 5 8.03 3.64 14.02
N PRO A 6 6.72 3.79 13.72
CA PRO A 6 6.13 3.89 12.39
C PRO A 6 6.47 5.24 11.71
N ARG A 7 6.52 5.27 10.37
CA ARG A 7 6.76 6.49 9.59
C ARG A 7 5.88 6.57 8.36
N ASP A 8 5.55 7.78 7.93
CA ASP A 8 4.82 7.98 6.68
C ASP A 8 5.73 7.69 5.48
N LEU A 9 5.21 6.91 4.55
CA LEU A 9 5.92 6.48 3.34
C LEU A 9 5.13 6.86 2.09
N LEU A 10 5.77 7.59 1.17
CA LEU A 10 5.27 7.81 -0.19
C LEU A 10 6.14 7.01 -1.16
N VAL A 11 5.56 6.08 -1.93
CA VAL A 11 6.30 5.22 -2.86
C VAL A 11 5.75 5.34 -4.27
N PHE A 12 6.63 5.60 -5.22
CA PHE A 12 6.29 5.53 -6.64
C PHE A 12 6.30 4.07 -7.07
N CYS A 13 5.22 3.57 -7.68
CA CYS A 13 5.22 2.20 -8.17
C CYS A 13 6.16 2.07 -9.38
N LYS A 14 7.09 1.10 -9.36
CA LYS A 14 7.99 0.84 -10.50
C LYS A 14 7.28 0.45 -11.79
N ALA A 15 6.09 -0.16 -11.70
CA ALA A 15 5.39 -0.72 -12.84
C ALA A 15 4.45 0.28 -13.52
N CYS A 16 3.64 1.01 -12.75
CA CYS A 16 2.67 1.97 -13.29
C CYS A 16 3.04 3.44 -13.03
N GLY A 17 4.09 3.72 -12.27
CA GLY A 17 4.54 5.09 -11.97
C GLY A 17 3.65 5.86 -10.98
N ILE A 18 2.58 5.24 -10.47
CA ILE A 18 1.61 5.90 -9.59
C ILE A 18 2.16 5.98 -8.17
N GLU A 19 1.98 7.14 -7.54
CA GLU A 19 2.36 7.38 -6.15
C GLU A 19 1.39 6.70 -5.17
N ASN A 20 1.94 6.01 -4.17
CA ASN A 20 1.20 5.29 -3.15
C ASN A 20 1.63 5.82 -1.78
N LEU A 21 0.67 6.41 -1.08
CA LEU A 21 0.88 6.93 0.26
C LEU A 21 0.46 5.89 1.29
N HIS A 22 1.38 5.52 2.17
CA HIS A 22 1.18 4.61 3.29
C HIS A 22 1.51 5.35 4.59
N PRO A 23 0.47 5.87 5.30
CA PRO A 23 0.67 6.42 6.62
C PRO A 23 1.06 5.31 7.60
N ASP A 24 1.84 5.67 8.63
CA ASP A 24 2.24 4.77 9.72
C ASP A 24 2.88 3.44 9.25
N TYR A 25 3.70 3.48 8.20
CA TYR A 25 4.37 2.30 7.68
C TYR A 25 5.28 1.65 8.73
N HIS A 26 5.17 0.33 8.84
CA HIS A 26 6.01 -0.52 9.67
C HIS A 26 6.74 -1.56 8.79
N PRO A 27 8.01 -1.93 9.07
CA PRO A 27 8.80 -2.82 8.21
C PRO A 27 8.18 -4.19 7.94
N ARG A 28 7.36 -4.68 8.87
CA ARG A 28 6.61 -5.95 8.74
C ARG A 28 5.51 -5.91 7.68
N ASN A 29 5.10 -4.73 7.25
CA ASN A 29 3.98 -4.57 6.34
C ASN A 29 4.45 -4.81 4.90
N PHE A 30 3.87 -5.81 4.24
CA PHE A 30 4.01 -5.98 2.81
C PHE A 30 3.11 -4.99 2.08
N LEU A 31 3.71 -4.13 1.25
CA LEU A 31 2.99 -3.07 0.55
C LEU A 31 2.82 -3.41 -0.94
N VAL A 32 1.60 -3.24 -1.43
CA VAL A 32 1.24 -3.41 -2.84
C VAL A 32 0.69 -2.13 -3.43
N CYS A 33 0.90 -1.93 -4.72
CA CYS A 33 0.37 -0.79 -5.43
C CYS A 33 -1.16 -0.82 -5.45
N ASN A 34 -1.80 0.31 -5.18
CA ASN A 34 -3.26 0.43 -5.20
C ASN A 34 -3.89 0.20 -6.59
N GLN A 35 -3.08 0.27 -7.66
CA GLN A 35 -3.55 0.22 -9.05
C GLN A 35 -3.18 -1.08 -9.76
N CYS A 36 -1.90 -1.45 -9.79
CA CYS A 36 -1.43 -2.66 -10.48
C CYS A 36 -1.19 -3.86 -9.55
N ARG A 37 -1.32 -3.68 -8.22
CA ARG A 37 -1.03 -4.70 -7.19
C ARG A 37 0.42 -5.20 -7.13
N ASP A 38 1.32 -4.64 -7.94
CA ASP A 38 2.75 -4.96 -7.83
C ASP A 38 3.32 -4.55 -6.47
N PRO A 39 4.32 -5.30 -5.96
CA PRO A 39 5.00 -4.97 -4.72
C PRO A 39 5.66 -3.60 -4.82
N LEU A 40 5.46 -2.77 -3.80
CA LEU A 40 6.05 -1.44 -3.71
C LEU A 40 7.44 -1.44 -3.08
N ILE A 41 7.71 -2.42 -2.22
CA ILE A 41 9.00 -2.62 -1.56
C ILE A 41 9.46 -4.02 -1.93
N GLU A 42 10.68 -4.12 -2.44
CA GLU A 42 11.32 -5.38 -2.82
C GLU A 42 12.77 -5.38 -2.31
N PRO A 43 13.42 -6.54 -2.19
CA PRO A 43 14.82 -6.62 -1.73
C PRO A 43 15.80 -5.76 -2.56
N ASN A 44 15.52 -5.57 -3.85
CA ASN A 44 16.29 -4.76 -4.78
C ASN A 44 15.75 -3.32 -4.94
N LEU A 45 15.07 -2.78 -3.93
CA LEU A 45 14.50 -1.42 -3.96
C LEU A 45 15.51 -0.36 -4.40
N ASN A 46 16.76 -0.46 -3.95
CA ASN A 46 17.84 0.48 -4.27
C ASN A 46 18.27 0.45 -5.75
N ASP A 47 17.85 -0.54 -6.54
CA ASP A 47 18.12 -0.59 -7.97
C ASP A 47 17.16 0.30 -8.75
N THR A 48 15.93 0.46 -8.26
CA THR A 48 14.83 1.14 -8.93
C THR A 48 14.52 2.51 -8.32
N HIS A 49 14.72 2.65 -7.01
CA HIS A 49 14.33 3.84 -6.25
C HIS A 49 15.51 4.56 -5.60
N LYS A 50 15.27 5.82 -5.26
CA LYS A 50 16.06 6.67 -4.37
C LYS A 50 15.16 7.21 -3.27
N GLU A 51 15.68 7.36 -2.05
CA GLU A 51 14.91 7.84 -0.91
C GLU A 51 15.17 9.34 -0.71
N ALA A 52 14.12 10.13 -0.53
CA ALA A 52 14.21 11.49 -0.01
C ALA A 52 13.50 11.55 1.34
N MET A 53 14.14 12.11 2.35
CA MET A 53 13.58 12.20 3.69
C MET A 53 13.34 13.66 4.08
N CYS A 54 12.16 13.94 4.62
CA CYS A 54 11.83 15.25 5.15
C CYS A 54 12.40 15.42 6.56
N GLU A 55 13.19 16.47 6.78
CA GLU A 55 13.79 16.72 8.11
C GLU A 55 12.77 17.26 9.13
N GLN A 56 11.63 17.77 8.67
CA GLN A 56 10.61 18.33 9.57
C GLN A 56 9.58 17.31 10.03
N CYS A 57 8.98 16.55 9.10
CA CYS A 57 7.94 15.56 9.42
C CYS A 57 8.45 14.11 9.42
N SER A 58 9.73 13.87 9.13
CA SER A 58 10.32 12.52 9.03
C SER A 58 9.67 11.58 8.00
N MET A 59 8.84 12.11 7.10
CA MET A 59 8.28 11.35 5.97
C MET A 59 9.39 10.91 5.03
N SER A 60 9.28 9.67 4.56
CA SER A 60 10.19 9.08 3.58
C SER A 60 9.50 8.98 2.23
N VAL A 61 10.18 9.43 1.18
CA VAL A 61 9.67 9.46 -0.18
C VAL A 61 10.59 8.61 -1.05
N LEU A 62 10.07 7.48 -1.52
CA LEU A 62 10.73 6.59 -2.45
C LEU A 62 10.36 7.00 -3.88
N LEU A 63 11.28 7.68 -4.53
CA LEU A 63 11.16 8.16 -5.90
C LEU A 63 11.82 7.17 -6.85
N LEU A 64 11.32 7.04 -8.07
CA LEU A 64 12.06 6.33 -9.12
C LEU A 64 13.37 7.07 -9.43
N LYS A 65 14.41 6.34 -9.81
CA LYS A 65 15.71 6.95 -10.13
C LYS A 65 15.61 8.00 -11.24
N ASP A 66 14.77 7.73 -12.23
CA ASP A 66 14.54 8.59 -13.40
C ASP A 66 13.78 9.89 -13.05
N THR A 67 13.10 9.93 -11.91
CA THR A 67 12.33 11.11 -11.50
C THR A 67 13.27 12.25 -11.11
N PRO A 68 13.20 13.44 -11.75
CA PRO A 68 14.03 14.57 -11.37
C PRO A 68 13.67 15.03 -9.94
N PHE A 69 14.67 15.19 -9.09
CA PHE A 69 14.51 15.65 -7.72
C PHE A 69 15.60 16.66 -7.40
N GLU A 70 15.19 17.85 -6.96
CA GLU A 70 16.10 18.94 -6.60
C GLU A 70 15.86 19.34 -5.14
N GLU A 71 16.89 19.22 -4.32
CA GLU A 71 16.85 19.62 -2.91
C GLU A 71 16.48 21.10 -2.78
N GLY A 72 15.53 21.42 -1.89
CA GLY A 72 15.08 22.79 -1.65
C GLY A 72 14.02 23.34 -2.62
N LYS A 73 13.76 22.68 -3.76
CA LYS A 73 12.65 23.05 -4.66
C LYS A 73 11.43 22.14 -4.51
N SER A 74 11.67 20.85 -4.24
CA SER A 74 10.58 19.91 -4.00
C SER A 74 9.95 20.19 -2.63
N ALA A 75 8.62 20.28 -2.60
CA ALA A 75 7.87 20.45 -1.37
C ALA A 75 7.44 19.10 -0.80
N CYS A 76 7.60 18.94 0.51
CA CYS A 76 7.01 17.85 1.27
C CYS A 76 5.52 18.13 1.50
N ARG A 77 4.74 17.09 1.81
CA ARG A 77 3.32 17.19 2.16
C ARG A 77 3.05 18.10 3.36
N CYS A 78 4.01 18.25 4.27
CA CYS A 78 3.90 19.18 5.40
C CYS A 78 4.13 20.66 5.04
N GLY A 79 4.39 20.97 3.76
CA GLY A 79 4.69 22.32 3.27
C GLY A 79 6.15 22.74 3.41
N SER A 80 7.03 21.86 3.90
CA SER A 80 8.47 22.15 4.01
C SER A 80 9.20 21.86 2.70
N THR A 81 10.32 22.53 2.47
CA THR A 81 11.24 22.24 1.35
C THR A 81 12.50 21.51 1.80
N GLN A 82 12.57 21.14 3.08
CA GLN A 82 13.72 20.49 3.71
C GLN A 82 13.67 18.97 3.49
N LEU A 83 13.70 18.57 2.22
CA LEU A 83 13.86 17.18 1.81
C LEU A 83 15.32 16.94 1.44
N LYS A 84 15.96 15.95 2.09
CA LYS A 84 17.32 15.52 1.78
C LYS A 84 17.32 14.20 1.02
N LEU A 85 18.06 14.15 -0.08
CA LEU A 85 18.21 12.95 -0.87
C LEU A 85 19.17 11.98 -0.18
N ARG A 86 18.78 10.71 -0.12
CA ARG A 86 19.59 9.59 0.32
C ARG A 86 19.73 8.62 -0.86
N PRO A 87 20.95 8.41 -1.37
CA PRO A 87 21.16 7.57 -2.55
C PRO A 87 20.88 6.08 -2.27
N GLN A 88 20.89 5.66 -1.00
CA GLN A 88 20.57 4.30 -0.58
C GLN A 88 19.53 4.34 0.54
N SER A 89 18.46 3.57 0.36
CA SER A 89 17.43 3.34 1.36
C SER A 89 17.73 2.12 2.21
N THR A 90 17.35 2.20 3.49
CA THR A 90 17.38 1.05 4.42
C THR A 90 16.03 0.33 4.49
N ILE A 91 15.00 0.84 3.83
CA ILE A 91 13.62 0.34 3.94
C ILE A 91 13.52 -1.14 3.56
N ALA A 92 14.17 -1.54 2.47
CA ALA A 92 14.16 -2.92 2.01
C ALA A 92 14.92 -3.87 2.96
N ASP A 93 16.04 -3.43 3.53
CA ASP A 93 16.79 -4.20 4.53
C ASP A 93 15.97 -4.38 5.81
N ASP A 94 15.32 -3.32 6.27
CA ASP A 94 14.48 -3.32 7.46
C ASP A 94 13.25 -4.24 7.25
N ALA A 95 12.64 -4.19 6.06
CA ALA A 95 11.53 -5.07 5.68
C ALA A 95 11.94 -6.55 5.60
N SER A 96 13.13 -6.82 5.05
CA SER A 96 13.70 -8.17 4.98
C SER A 96 13.93 -8.74 6.38
N LYS A 97 14.57 -7.98 7.27
CA LYS A 97 14.81 -8.40 8.67
C LYS A 97 13.52 -8.59 9.46
N ALA A 98 12.47 -7.87 9.09
CA ALA A 98 11.17 -7.94 9.73
C ALA A 98 10.31 -9.11 9.23
N GLY A 99 10.76 -9.84 8.20
CA GLY A 99 10.04 -10.97 7.61
C GLY A 99 8.89 -10.56 6.68
N ALA A 100 8.90 -9.34 6.13
CA ALA A 100 7.83 -8.88 5.25
C ALA A 100 7.76 -9.62 3.90
N PHE A 101 8.85 -10.30 3.52
CA PHE A 101 8.93 -11.12 2.31
C PHE A 101 8.79 -12.61 2.60
N ASP A 102 8.71 -12.99 3.88
CA ASP A 102 8.56 -14.37 4.30
C ASP A 102 7.07 -14.73 4.25
N PHE A 103 6.57 -14.92 3.03
CA PHE A 103 5.34 -15.64 2.80
C PHE A 103 5.62 -17.10 3.15
N ALA A 104 5.44 -17.46 4.42
CA ALA A 104 5.55 -18.85 4.82
C ALA A 104 4.66 -19.68 3.88
N GLU A 105 5.22 -20.74 3.29
CA GLU A 105 4.52 -21.80 2.55
C GLU A 105 3.55 -22.59 3.46
N ASP A 106 2.89 -21.93 4.42
CA ASP A 106 1.85 -22.52 5.25
C ASP A 106 0.47 -22.40 4.58
N ASP A 107 0.45 -22.64 3.27
CA ASP A 107 -0.74 -23.10 2.54
C ASP A 107 -1.09 -24.56 2.90
N SER A 108 -0.54 -25.09 4.00
CA SER A 108 -0.99 -26.36 4.58
C SER A 108 -2.33 -26.24 5.32
N ALA A 109 -2.86 -25.02 5.50
CA ALA A 109 -4.24 -24.77 5.97
C ALA A 109 -5.31 -24.88 4.85
N ALA A 110 -4.98 -25.37 3.65
CA ALA A 110 -5.97 -25.75 2.64
C ALA A 110 -6.46 -27.22 2.78
N ALA A 111 -6.21 -27.86 3.92
CA ALA A 111 -6.84 -29.13 4.29
C ALA A 111 -8.06 -28.89 5.19
N GLY A 112 -9.07 -28.25 4.63
CA GLY A 112 -10.47 -28.35 5.06
C GLY A 112 -10.90 -27.44 6.22
N ASP A 113 -11.67 -26.40 5.89
CA ASP A 113 -13.09 -26.29 6.25
C ASP A 113 -13.70 -24.93 5.84
N GLY A 114 -14.93 -24.96 5.35
CA GLY A 114 -15.95 -23.96 5.68
C GLY A 114 -15.89 -22.51 5.19
N TYR A 115 -14.80 -21.97 4.64
CA TYR A 115 -14.75 -20.53 4.31
C TYR A 115 -15.30 -20.21 2.92
N SER A 116 -16.62 -20.21 2.86
CA SER A 116 -17.43 -19.09 2.37
C SER A 116 -16.78 -18.09 1.40
N TRP A 117 -16.41 -18.56 0.21
CA TRP A 117 -16.62 -17.77 -1.03
C TRP A 117 -18.05 -17.98 -1.53
N ILE A 118 -18.92 -18.44 -0.63
CA ILE A 118 -20.36 -18.57 -0.79
C ILE A 118 -20.85 -17.18 -1.13
N ARG A 119 -21.03 -16.98 -2.44
CA ARG A 119 -21.99 -16.03 -2.98
C ARG A 119 -23.26 -16.21 -2.15
N SER A 120 -23.83 -15.10 -1.69
CA SER A 120 -24.99 -15.01 -0.82
C SER A 120 -25.84 -16.27 -0.88
N ASP A 121 -25.97 -16.89 0.29
CA ASP A 121 -26.72 -18.11 0.57
C ASP A 121 -27.91 -18.28 -0.39
N GLU A 122 -28.03 -19.45 -0.99
CA GLU A 122 -29.14 -19.84 -1.88
C GLU A 122 -30.44 -20.03 -1.07
N THR A 123 -30.58 -19.33 0.05
CA THR A 123 -31.79 -19.25 0.86
C THR A 123 -32.77 -18.35 0.11
N GLU A 124 -33.60 -19.06 -0.63
CA GLU A 124 -34.85 -18.64 -1.23
C GLU A 124 -34.68 -17.65 -2.38
N ARG A 125 -34.72 -18.19 -3.61
CA ARG A 125 -35.36 -17.49 -4.74
C ARG A 125 -36.78 -17.13 -4.30
N VAL A 126 -36.93 -16.04 -3.56
CA VAL A 126 -38.19 -15.33 -3.51
C VAL A 126 -38.39 -14.86 -4.94
N ASP A 127 -39.41 -15.41 -5.59
CA ASP A 127 -39.85 -15.07 -6.95
C ASP A 127 -40.44 -13.64 -7.01
N SER A 128 -39.85 -12.71 -6.25
CA SER A 128 -40.11 -11.29 -6.35
C SER A 128 -39.32 -10.78 -7.55
N ASP A 129 -40.00 -10.74 -8.69
CA ASP A 129 -39.57 -10.02 -9.88
C ASP A 129 -38.94 -8.68 -9.44
N TYR A 130 -37.67 -8.47 -9.76
CA TYR A 130 -36.86 -7.34 -9.27
C TYR A 130 -37.51 -5.98 -9.58
N ASN A 131 -38.40 -5.96 -10.58
CA ASN A 131 -39.21 -4.81 -10.97
C ASN A 131 -40.28 -4.43 -9.93
N GLN A 132 -40.78 -5.37 -9.12
CA GLN A 132 -41.83 -5.13 -8.13
C GLN A 132 -41.31 -4.55 -6.80
N LEU A 133 -39.99 -4.52 -6.59
CA LEU A 133 -39.38 -3.94 -5.39
C LEU A 133 -39.53 -2.41 -5.33
N PHE A 134 -39.65 -1.77 -6.51
CA PHE A 134 -39.79 -0.31 -6.63
C PHE A 134 -41.25 0.15 -6.69
N ASP A 135 -42.19 -0.77 -6.91
CA ASP A 135 -43.62 -0.50 -6.97
C ASP A 135 -44.30 -0.57 -5.59
N LYS A 136 -43.58 -1.02 -4.54
CA LYS A 136 -44.07 -0.99 -3.16
C LYS A 136 -43.93 0.43 -2.61
N ASP A 137 -45.02 1.18 -2.71
CA ASP A 137 -45.17 2.46 -2.04
C ASP A 137 -45.02 2.27 -0.52
N LEU A 138 -43.94 2.79 0.05
CA LEU A 138 -43.64 2.73 1.50
C LEU A 138 -44.53 3.71 2.31
N GLY A 139 -45.49 4.39 1.66
CA GLY A 139 -46.27 5.48 2.22
C GLY A 139 -47.76 5.20 2.45
N ALA A 140 -48.19 3.97 2.68
CA ALA A 140 -49.58 3.67 3.03
C ALA A 140 -49.73 3.18 4.49
N GLU A 141 -49.83 4.13 5.41
CA GLU A 141 -50.67 4.04 6.62
C GLU A 141 -51.75 5.12 6.56
#